data_AF-A0A3L6G1B3-F1
#
_entry.id   AF-A0A3L6G1B3-F1
#
_cell.length_a   1.000
_cell.length_b   1.000
_cell.length_c   1.000
_cell.angle_alpha   90.00
_cell.angle_beta   90.00
_cell.angle_gamma   90.00
#
_symmetry.space_group_name_H-M   'P 1'
#
loop_
_entity.id
_entity.type
_entity.pdbx_description
1 polymer ?
#
loop_
_entity_poly.entity_id
_entity_poly.type
_entity_poly.pdbx_seq_one_letter_code
_entity_poly.pdbx_strand_id
1 'polypeptide(L)'
;MGKQKGRASSSGMAASLVPHAHGAAPTVGFGGYHGAVRVEPAAPSDPDAPIRLTPDVDGEVLQNLKRLGRKDATTKIKALSTLSILFGQKPCEEVVQIVPQWAFEYKRLLLDYNREVRRATHEAMSSLITAVS
;
A
#
# COMPACT_ATOMS: atom_id res chain seq x y z
N MET A 1 59.58 -22.16 -23.69
CA MET A 1 58.71 -21.01 -24.03
C MET A 1 57.56 -20.95 -23.05
N GLY A 2 57.49 -19.89 -22.25
CA GLY A 2 56.39 -19.61 -21.33
C GLY A 2 55.54 -18.44 -21.81
N LYS A 3 54.31 -18.35 -21.29
CA LYS A 3 53.46 -17.17 -20.99
C LYS A 3 52.02 -17.68 -20.76
N GLN A 4 51.69 -18.02 -19.52
CA GLN A 4 50.93 -17.20 -18.56
C GLN A 4 49.43 -17.10 -18.87
N LYS A 5 48.65 -17.86 -18.08
CA LYS A 5 47.21 -17.75 -17.88
C LYS A 5 46.82 -16.28 -17.67
N GLY A 6 45.85 -15.82 -18.45
CA GLY A 6 45.21 -14.53 -18.29
C GLY A 6 44.78 -14.32 -16.84
N ARG A 7 45.36 -13.27 -16.25
CA ARG A 7 45.15 -12.78 -14.89
C ARG A 7 43.66 -12.59 -14.64
N ALA A 8 43.10 -13.35 -13.70
CA ALA A 8 41.77 -13.13 -13.17
C ALA A 8 41.68 -11.69 -12.64
N SER A 9 40.66 -10.94 -13.08
CA SER A 9 40.37 -9.59 -12.60
C SER A 9 40.28 -9.59 -11.07
N SER A 10 41.15 -8.80 -10.44
CA SER A 10 41.14 -8.53 -9.01
C SER A 10 39.97 -7.61 -8.65
N SER A 11 38.78 -8.18 -8.45
CA SER A 11 37.63 -7.50 -7.85
C SER A 11 37.37 -7.91 -6.38
N GLY A 12 38.24 -8.73 -5.79
CA GLY A 12 38.05 -9.28 -4.43
C GLY A 12 38.39 -8.35 -3.26
N MET A 13 39.05 -7.21 -3.47
CA MET A 13 39.56 -6.35 -2.39
C MET A 13 38.69 -5.13 -2.04
N ALA A 14 37.47 -5.04 -2.55
CA ALA A 14 36.50 -4.04 -2.08
C ALA A 14 35.54 -4.59 -1.01
N ALA A 15 35.51 -5.92 -0.80
CA ALA A 15 34.61 -6.57 0.14
C ALA A 15 35.14 -6.67 1.58
N SER A 16 36.39 -6.27 1.85
CA SER A 16 37.03 -6.40 3.17
C SER A 16 36.91 -5.16 4.07
N LEU A 17 36.29 -4.07 3.60
CA LEU A 17 36.03 -2.86 4.41
C LEU A 17 34.55 -2.68 4.78
N VAL A 18 33.80 -3.78 4.85
CA VAL A 18 32.48 -3.77 5.50
C VAL A 18 32.71 -4.17 6.96
N PRO A 19 32.60 -3.24 7.94
CA PRO A 19 32.54 -3.64 9.33
C PRO A 19 31.37 -4.63 9.48
N HIS A 20 31.59 -5.73 10.19
CA HIS A 20 30.56 -6.68 10.58
C HIS A 20 29.50 -5.95 11.43
N ALA A 21 28.56 -5.28 10.76
CA ALA A 21 27.33 -4.80 11.35
C ALA A 21 26.32 -5.94 11.20
N HIS A 22 26.17 -6.73 12.26
CA HIS A 22 24.97 -7.53 12.43
C HIS A 22 23.75 -6.60 12.32
N GLY A 23 23.02 -6.72 11.22
CA GLY A 23 21.66 -6.19 11.07
C GLY A 23 21.51 -4.68 10.94
N ALA A 24 21.92 -4.10 9.82
CA ALA A 24 21.24 -2.96 9.16
C ALA A 24 22.03 -2.55 7.91
N ALA A 25 21.37 -2.53 6.75
CA ALA A 25 21.96 -1.93 5.56
C ALA A 25 22.18 -0.42 5.77
N PRO A 26 23.38 0.13 5.51
CA PRO A 26 23.61 1.57 5.65
C PRO A 26 22.99 2.29 4.45
N THR A 27 21.98 3.10 4.72
CA THR A 27 21.43 4.05 3.76
C THR A 27 22.47 5.15 3.52
N VAL A 28 23.12 5.14 2.35
CA VAL A 28 23.91 6.29 1.90
C VAL A 28 22.92 7.37 1.46
N GLY A 29 22.80 8.46 2.22
CA GLY A 29 21.91 9.58 1.88
C GLY A 29 21.91 10.71 2.92
N PHE A 30 22.65 11.77 2.58
CA PHE A 30 22.70 13.14 3.10
C PHE A 30 21.97 13.53 4.42
N GLY A 31 22.77 14.02 5.39
CA GLY A 31 22.35 15.08 6.31
C GLY A 31 21.82 14.61 7.67
N GLY A 32 22.66 14.72 8.69
CA GLY A 32 22.28 14.48 10.08
C GLY A 32 21.14 15.39 10.52
N TYR A 33 20.00 14.79 10.85
CA TYR A 33 18.93 15.41 11.62
C TYR A 33 18.78 14.62 12.91
N HIS A 34 19.15 15.21 14.05
CA HIS A 34 18.79 14.72 15.37
C HIS A 34 17.28 14.90 15.54
N GLY A 35 16.52 13.93 15.05
CA GLY A 35 15.05 13.95 15.07
C GLY A 35 14.38 12.94 14.13
N ALA A 36 15.13 12.08 13.44
CA ALA A 36 14.54 11.05 12.60
C ALA A 36 13.86 9.99 13.47
N VAL A 37 12.59 10.21 13.81
CA VAL A 37 11.64 9.12 14.05
C VAL A 37 11.71 8.26 12.78
N ARG A 38 12.32 7.09 12.91
CA ARG A 38 12.34 6.08 11.87
C ARG A 38 10.88 5.71 11.64
N VAL A 39 10.28 6.27 10.59
CA VAL A 39 8.99 5.78 10.10
C VAL A 39 9.28 4.39 9.57
N GLU A 40 9.11 3.40 10.44
CA GLU A 40 9.17 2.01 10.06
C GLU A 40 8.20 1.81 8.88
N PRO A 41 8.65 1.19 7.78
CA PRO A 41 7.77 0.91 6.67
C PRO A 41 6.58 0.11 7.22
N ALA A 42 5.38 0.65 7.02
CA ALA A 42 4.16 -0.02 7.46
C ALA A 42 4.20 -1.48 6.96
N ALA A 43 4.02 -2.42 7.89
CA ALA A 43 3.99 -3.85 7.59
C ALA A 43 3.05 -4.10 6.40
N PRO A 44 3.37 -5.09 5.53
CA PRO A 44 2.52 -5.42 4.40
C PRO A 44 1.09 -5.63 4.90
N SER A 45 0.15 -4.87 4.33
CA SER A 45 -1.26 -4.95 4.70
C SER A 45 -1.75 -6.36 4.41
N ASP A 46 -1.95 -7.16 5.45
CA ASP A 46 -2.52 -8.50 5.33
C ASP A 46 -3.89 -8.39 4.66
N PRO A 47 -4.13 -9.07 3.52
CA PRO A 47 -5.39 -9.00 2.83
C PRO A 47 -6.58 -9.46 3.67
N ASP A 48 -6.33 -10.29 4.68
CA ASP A 48 -7.31 -10.84 5.61
C ASP A 48 -7.33 -10.11 6.96
N ALA A 49 -6.60 -8.99 7.08
CA ALA A 49 -6.65 -8.15 8.27
C ALA A 49 -8.11 -7.73 8.54
N PRO A 50 -8.57 -7.84 9.79
CA PRO A 50 -9.92 -7.46 10.14
C PRO A 50 -10.14 -5.98 9.82
N ILE A 51 -11.27 -5.68 9.18
CA ILE A 51 -11.72 -4.31 8.90
C ILE A 51 -11.85 -3.58 10.24
N ARG A 52 -11.14 -2.46 10.38
CA ARG A 52 -11.06 -1.68 11.63
C ARG A 52 -12.01 -0.49 11.57
N LEU A 53 -13.29 -0.75 11.31
CA LEU A 53 -14.33 0.27 11.30
C LEU A 53 -15.02 0.37 12.67
N THR A 54 -15.56 1.54 12.95
CA THR A 54 -16.52 1.75 14.04
C THR A 54 -17.76 0.87 13.83
N PRO A 55 -18.41 0.40 14.92
CA PRO A 55 -19.59 -0.46 14.82
C PRO A 55 -20.82 0.22 14.19
N ASP A 56 -20.79 1.54 14.01
CA ASP A 56 -21.88 2.37 13.49
C ASP A 56 -21.87 2.53 11.96
N VAL A 57 -20.91 1.88 11.27
CA VAL A 57 -20.85 1.96 9.81
C VAL A 57 -21.93 1.07 9.19
N ASP A 58 -22.68 1.65 8.27
CA ASP A 58 -23.72 0.97 7.51
C ASP A 58 -23.27 -0.39 6.92
N GLY A 59 -24.15 -1.38 7.08
CA GLY A 59 -23.86 -2.77 6.73
C GLY A 59 -23.61 -3.00 5.24
N GLU A 60 -24.22 -2.20 4.35
CA GLU A 60 -24.02 -2.31 2.90
C GLU A 60 -22.62 -1.78 2.50
N VAL A 61 -22.17 -0.69 3.11
CA VAL A 61 -20.78 -0.21 2.94
C VAL A 61 -19.82 -1.29 3.43
N LEU A 62 -20.03 -1.83 4.63
CA LEU A 62 -19.14 -2.85 5.19
C LEU A 62 -19.10 -4.11 4.31
N GLN A 63 -20.24 -4.53 3.76
CA GLN A 63 -20.30 -5.67 2.86
C GLN A 63 -19.49 -5.42 1.58
N ASN A 64 -19.57 -4.23 0.99
CA ASN A 64 -18.83 -3.91 -0.22
C ASN A 64 -17.33 -3.74 0.05
N LEU A 65 -16.92 -3.19 1.21
CA LEU A 65 -15.52 -3.17 1.63
C LEU A 65 -14.94 -4.58 1.77
N LYS A 66 -15.69 -5.53 2.35
CA LYS A 66 -15.27 -6.95 2.43
C LYS A 66 -15.07 -7.57 1.04
N ARG A 67 -15.84 -7.15 0.03
CA ARG A 67 -15.71 -7.67 -1.35
C ARG A 67 -14.40 -7.22 -2.02
N LEU A 68 -13.77 -6.14 -1.56
CA LEU A 68 -12.50 -5.64 -2.12
C LEU A 68 -11.31 -6.56 -1.83
N GLY A 69 -11.37 -7.35 -0.73
CA GLY A 69 -10.35 -8.34 -0.38
C GLY A 69 -10.37 -9.61 -1.21
N ARG A 70 -11.40 -9.83 -2.04
CA ARG A 70 -11.52 -11.03 -2.89
C ARG A 70 -10.49 -11.02 -4.02
N LYS A 71 -10.20 -12.18 -4.61
CA LYS A 71 -9.29 -12.26 -5.77
C LYS A 71 -9.96 -11.91 -7.11
N ASP A 72 -11.28 -12.01 -7.20
CA ASP A 72 -12.03 -11.79 -8.44
C ASP A 72 -12.17 -10.30 -8.79
N ALA A 73 -11.66 -9.90 -9.96
CA ALA A 73 -11.65 -8.51 -10.41
C ALA A 73 -13.06 -7.95 -10.67
N THR A 74 -13.95 -8.76 -11.24
CA THR A 74 -15.34 -8.33 -11.53
C THR A 74 -16.08 -7.99 -10.25
N THR A 75 -15.88 -8.79 -9.20
CA THR A 75 -16.46 -8.56 -7.87
C THR A 75 -15.93 -7.27 -7.25
N LYS A 76 -14.62 -7.00 -7.37
CA LYS A 76 -14.05 -5.73 -6.91
C LYS A 76 -14.63 -4.54 -7.65
N ILE A 77 -14.72 -4.60 -8.98
CA ILE A 77 -15.25 -3.50 -9.81
C ILE A 77 -16.70 -3.20 -9.44
N LYS A 78 -17.54 -4.23 -9.27
CA LYS A 78 -18.93 -4.06 -8.82
C LYS A 78 -19.00 -3.42 -7.43
N ALA A 79 -18.19 -3.91 -6.49
CA ALA A 79 -18.15 -3.36 -5.14
C ALA A 79 -17.67 -1.90 -5.11
N LEU A 80 -16.65 -1.55 -5.90
CA LEU A 80 -16.15 -0.18 -6.05
C LEU A 80 -17.22 0.74 -6.63
N SER A 81 -17.92 0.32 -7.69
CA SER A 81 -19.02 1.08 -8.28
C SER A 81 -20.14 1.34 -7.27
N THR A 82 -20.55 0.31 -6.52
CA THR A 82 -21.54 0.46 -5.44
C THR A 82 -21.06 1.41 -4.34
N LEU A 83 -19.79 1.31 -3.92
CA LEU A 83 -19.22 2.22 -2.92
C LEU A 83 -19.21 3.68 -3.38
N SER A 84 -18.85 3.95 -4.64
CA SER A 84 -18.89 5.30 -5.23
C SER A 84 -20.28 5.94 -5.11
N ILE A 85 -21.34 5.15 -5.32
CA ILE A 85 -22.73 5.59 -5.18
C ILE A 85 -23.07 5.83 -3.71
N LEU A 86 -22.74 4.87 -2.83
CA LEU A 86 -23.05 4.95 -1.41
C LEU A 86 -22.37 6.14 -0.71
N PHE A 87 -21.14 6.48 -1.09
CA PHE A 87 -20.46 7.67 -0.56
C PHE A 87 -21.23 8.95 -0.87
N GLY A 88 -21.82 9.07 -2.07
CA GLY A 88 -22.60 10.25 -2.45
C GLY A 88 -24.02 10.30 -1.88
N GLN A 89 -24.51 9.21 -1.28
CA GLN A 89 -25.87 9.11 -0.73
C GLN A 89 -25.91 9.23 0.80
N LYS A 90 -24.78 9.01 1.47
CA LYS A 90 -24.69 9.00 2.93
C LYS A 90 -24.29 10.37 3.48
N PRO A 91 -24.70 10.68 4.72
CA PRO A 91 -24.29 11.92 5.37
C PRO A 91 -22.77 11.93 5.58
N CYS A 92 -22.17 13.12 5.53
CA CYS A 92 -20.73 13.30 5.64
C CYS A 92 -20.17 12.66 6.93
N GLU A 93 -20.89 12.77 8.05
CA GLU A 93 -20.50 12.23 9.34
C GLU A 93 -20.31 10.70 9.31
N GLU A 94 -21.11 9.98 8.53
CA GLU A 94 -20.95 8.53 8.33
C GLU A 94 -19.79 8.23 7.39
N VAL A 95 -19.65 9.00 6.32
CA VAL A 95 -18.63 8.76 5.28
C VAL A 95 -17.22 9.02 5.82
N VAL A 96 -17.04 10.02 6.68
CA VAL A 96 -15.76 10.34 7.33
C VAL A 96 -15.25 9.15 8.16
N GLN A 97 -16.13 8.36 8.77
CA GLN A 97 -15.73 7.17 9.54
C GLN A 97 -15.09 6.08 8.67
N ILE A 98 -15.33 6.09 7.36
CA ILE A 98 -14.80 5.11 6.40
C ILE A 98 -13.37 5.45 5.97
N VAL A 99 -12.98 6.73 6.02
CA VAL A 99 -11.71 7.25 5.49
C VAL A 99 -10.47 6.48 6.00
N PRO A 100 -10.33 6.16 7.30
CA PRO A 100 -9.18 5.42 7.80
C PRO A 100 -9.06 4.03 7.16
N GLN A 101 -10.16 3.29 7.03
CA GLN A 101 -10.16 1.97 6.38
C GLN A 101 -9.90 2.11 4.88
N TRP A 102 -10.51 3.10 4.23
CA TRP A 102 -10.35 3.34 2.81
C TRP A 102 -8.89 3.61 2.43
N ALA A 103 -8.12 4.30 3.26
CA ALA A 103 -6.70 4.56 2.99
C ALA A 103 -5.88 3.26 2.79
N PHE A 104 -6.15 2.22 3.60
CA PHE A 104 -5.50 0.91 3.46
C PHE A 104 -5.95 0.19 2.19
N GLU A 105 -7.26 0.19 1.93
CA GLU A 105 -7.86 -0.43 0.76
C GLU A 105 -7.37 0.21 -0.54
N TYR A 106 -7.34 1.53 -0.57
CA TYR A 106 -6.88 2.32 -1.70
C TYR A 106 -5.42 1.98 -2.05
N LYS A 107 -4.51 2.04 -1.06
CA LYS A 107 -3.10 1.68 -1.27
C LYS A 107 -2.94 0.27 -1.85
N ARG A 108 -3.73 -0.69 -1.35
CA ARG A 108 -3.72 -2.08 -1.83
C ARG A 108 -4.24 -2.20 -3.26
N LEU A 109 -5.37 -1.56 -3.56
CA LEU A 109 -6.05 -1.64 -4.85
C LEU A 109 -5.30 -0.91 -5.97
N LEU A 110 -4.50 0.11 -5.66
CA LEU A 110 -3.60 0.74 -6.65
C LEU A 110 -2.56 -0.24 -7.21
N LEU A 111 -2.27 -1.33 -6.49
CA LEU A 111 -1.34 -2.38 -6.92
C LEU A 111 -2.04 -3.56 -7.60
N ASP A 112 -3.36 -3.50 -7.80
CA ASP A 112 -4.11 -4.58 -8.45
C ASP A 112 -3.63 -4.77 -9.90
N TYR A 113 -3.51 -6.02 -10.36
CA TYR A 113 -3.08 -6.33 -11.72
C TYR A 113 -4.07 -5.81 -12.78
N ASN A 114 -5.37 -5.85 -12.47
CA ASN A 114 -6.41 -5.43 -13.40
C ASN A 114 -6.50 -3.90 -13.46
N ARG A 115 -6.28 -3.33 -14.64
CA ARG A 115 -6.36 -1.88 -14.86
C ARG A 115 -7.72 -1.28 -14.53
N GLU A 116 -8.81 -2.03 -14.74
CA GLU A 116 -10.17 -1.53 -14.50
C GLU A 116 -10.45 -1.46 -13.00
N VAL A 117 -9.87 -2.36 -12.19
CA VAL A 117 -9.92 -2.26 -10.73
C VAL A 117 -9.21 -0.98 -10.27
N ARG A 118 -8.01 -0.69 -10.80
CA ARG A 118 -7.27 0.54 -10.47
C ARG A 118 -8.04 1.79 -10.87
N ARG A 119 -8.64 1.81 -12.08
CA ARG A 119 -9.48 2.92 -12.54
C ARG A 119 -10.70 3.13 -11.62
N ALA A 120 -11.47 2.08 -11.36
CA ALA A 120 -12.65 2.16 -10.48
C ALA A 120 -12.29 2.59 -9.05
N THR A 121 -11.06 2.27 -8.59
CA THR A 121 -10.55 2.72 -7.29
C THR A 121 -10.36 4.24 -7.25
N HIS A 122 -9.88 4.86 -8.32
CA HIS A 122 -9.77 6.32 -8.42
C HIS A 122 -11.15 6.99 -8.51
N GLU A 123 -12.10 6.38 -9.22
CA GLU A 123 -13.48 6.87 -9.27
C GLU A 123 -14.12 6.86 -7.87
N ALA A 124 -13.97 5.77 -7.12
CA ALA A 124 -14.44 5.68 -5.74
C ALA A 124 -13.75 6.66 -4.79
N MET A 125 -12.45 6.90 -4.94
CA MET A 125 -11.73 7.94 -4.19
C MET A 125 -12.29 9.33 -4.49
N SER A 126 -12.59 9.63 -5.75
CA SER A 126 -13.16 10.92 -6.15
C SER A 126 -14.53 11.14 -5.51
N SER A 127 -15.39 10.11 -5.52
CA SER A 127 -16.68 10.13 -4.83
C SER A 127 -16.52 10.33 -3.32
N LEU A 128 -15.57 9.63 -2.69
CA LEU A 128 -15.31 9.75 -1.26
C LEU A 128 -14.89 11.17 -0.89
N ILE A 129 -13.91 11.74 -1.61
CA ILE A 129 -13.43 13.10 -1.37
C ILE A 129 -14.57 14.10 -1.55
N THR A 130 -15.38 13.95 -2.61
CA THR A 130 -16.53 14.83 -2.86
C THR A 130 -17.55 14.77 -1.73
N ALA A 131 -17.75 13.61 -1.11
CA ALA A 131 -18.71 13.44 -0.02
C ALA A 131 -18.25 14.01 1.32
N VAL A 132 -16.93 14.13 1.54
CA VAL A 132 -16.34 14.66 2.79
C VAL A 132 -15.80 16.08 2.68
N SER A 133 -15.86 16.68 1.48
CA SER A 133 -15.49 18.08 1.23
C SER A 133 -16.67 19.00 1.48
#